data_AF-S8EAY3-F1
#
_entry.id   AF-S8EAY3-F1
#
_cell.length_a   1.000
_cell.length_b   1.000
_cell.length_c   1.000
_cell.angle_alpha   90.00
_cell.angle_beta   90.00
_cell.angle_gamma   90.00
#
_symmetry.space_group_name_H-M   'P 1'
#
loop_
_entity.id
_entity.type
_entity.pdbx_description
1 polymer ?
#
loop_
_entity_poly.entity_id
_entity_poly.type
_entity_poly.pdbx_seq_one_letter_code
_entity_poly.pdbx_strand_id
1 'polypeptide(L)'
;FRYVKNENSSFNCVFQDLFELVHGLKVSLHTENDELSALAHHSSGYTFSLTWTTNPGGETELLYRVISMGTIERIAPEWMKEEAIRFSPNMCNIFFERVSRVLK
;
A
#
# COMPACT_ATOMS: atom_id res chain seq x y z
N PHE A 1 -23.63 -12.78 -12.36
CA PHE A 1 -23.96 -11.34 -12.30
C PHE A 1 -22.94 -10.60 -13.14
N ARG A 2 -23.38 -9.92 -14.20
CA ARG A 2 -22.52 -9.22 -15.17
C ARG A 2 -22.42 -7.77 -14.69
N TYR A 3 -21.26 -7.34 -14.21
CA TYR A 3 -21.05 -5.95 -13.79
C TYR A 3 -20.78 -5.09 -15.01
N VAL A 4 -21.63 -4.09 -15.23
CA VAL A 4 -21.41 -3.04 -16.22
C VAL A 4 -20.47 -2.02 -15.59
N LYS A 5 -19.33 -1.79 -16.25
CA LYS A 5 -18.25 -0.88 -15.85
C LYS A 5 -18.72 0.56 -16.06
N ASN A 6 -18.68 1.38 -15.00
CA ASN A 6 -18.78 2.83 -15.11
C ASN A 6 -17.42 3.46 -14.80
N GLU A 7 -16.99 4.36 -15.66
CA GLU A 7 -15.69 5.01 -15.64
C GLU A 7 -15.68 6.14 -14.58
N ASN A 8 -14.57 6.30 -13.85
CA ASN A 8 -14.30 7.36 -12.85
C ASN A 8 -15.15 7.40 -11.57
N SER A 9 -15.17 6.33 -10.78
CA SER A 9 -15.51 6.45 -9.35
C SER A 9 -14.40 5.86 -8.50
N SER A 10 -13.65 6.71 -7.78
CA SER A 10 -12.87 6.26 -6.63
C SER A 10 -13.83 5.55 -5.67
N PHE A 11 -13.70 4.23 -5.56
CA PHE A 11 -14.53 3.42 -4.68
C PHE A 11 -14.09 3.63 -3.22
N ASN A 12 -14.34 4.82 -2.65
CA ASN A 12 -14.20 5.01 -1.21
C ASN A 12 -15.38 4.30 -0.55
N CYS A 13 -15.16 3.08 -0.07
CA CYS A 13 -16.13 2.37 0.76
C CYS A 13 -15.82 2.59 2.24
N VAL A 14 -16.81 2.40 3.12
CA VAL A 14 -16.66 2.56 4.58
C VAL A 14 -15.48 1.73 5.14
N PHE A 15 -15.14 0.62 4.49
CA PHE A 15 -13.96 -0.19 4.84
C PHE A 15 -12.64 0.55 4.59
N GLN A 16 -12.53 1.29 3.48
CA GLN A 16 -11.37 2.13 3.21
C GLN A 16 -11.27 3.22 4.28
N ASP A 17 -12.35 3.96 4.56
CA ASP A 17 -12.34 5.01 5.58
C ASP A 17 -11.94 4.46 6.97
N LEU A 18 -12.45 3.28 7.35
CA LEU A 18 -12.08 2.61 8.60
C LEU A 18 -10.59 2.22 8.61
N PHE A 19 -10.09 1.67 7.50
CA PHE A 19 -8.68 1.31 7.39
C PHE A 19 -7.77 2.53 7.51
N GLU A 20 -8.14 3.62 6.84
CA GLU A 20 -7.44 4.90 6.90
C GLU A 20 -7.40 5.44 8.33
N LEU A 21 -8.54 5.43 9.02
CA LEU A 21 -8.66 5.86 10.41
C LEU A 21 -7.81 5.02 11.38
N VAL A 22 -7.82 3.69 11.22
CA VAL A 22 -7.10 2.76 12.11
C VAL A 22 -5.58 2.89 11.95
N HIS A 23 -5.10 3.13 10.74
CA HIS A 23 -3.66 3.13 10.45
C HIS A 23 -3.06 4.53 10.28
N GLY A 24 -3.89 5.59 10.26
CA GLY A 24 -3.46 6.96 9.96
C GLY A 24 -2.98 7.15 8.51
N LEU A 25 -3.28 6.18 7.63
CA LEU A 25 -2.86 6.18 6.23
C LEU A 25 -4.00 6.69 5.36
N LYS A 26 -3.70 7.37 4.26
CA LYS A 26 -4.66 7.65 3.19
C LYS A 26 -4.47 6.61 2.11
N VAL A 27 -5.54 5.93 1.70
CA VAL A 27 -5.53 4.89 0.68
C VAL A 27 -6.06 5.49 -0.61
N SER A 28 -5.46 5.13 -1.74
CA SER A 28 -6.15 5.18 -3.03
C SER A 28 -6.11 3.81 -3.68
N LEU A 29 -7.20 3.45 -4.35
CA LEU A 29 -7.31 2.21 -5.10
C LEU A 29 -7.39 2.55 -6.58
N HIS A 30 -6.49 2.00 -7.39
CA HIS A 30 -6.52 2.12 -8.85
C HIS A 30 -6.90 0.78 -9.45
N THR A 31 -8.12 0.71 -9.97
CA THR A 31 -8.75 -0.53 -10.45
C THR A 31 -8.27 -0.98 -11.83
N GLU A 32 -7.37 -0.24 -12.48
CA GLU A 32 -6.91 -0.58 -13.83
C GLU A 32 -6.04 -1.85 -13.89
N ASN A 33 -5.42 -2.26 -12.76
CA ASN A 33 -4.52 -3.41 -12.67
C ASN A 33 -4.63 -4.21 -11.34
N ASP A 34 -5.76 -4.10 -10.61
CA ASP A 34 -5.83 -4.55 -9.20
C ASP A 34 -4.69 -3.97 -8.33
N GLU A 35 -4.28 -2.73 -8.65
CA GLU A 35 -3.20 -2.04 -7.98
C GLU A 35 -3.72 -1.24 -6.78
N LEU A 36 -3.22 -1.53 -5.58
CA LEU A 36 -3.38 -0.64 -4.44
C LEU A 36 -2.32 0.47 -4.57
N SER A 37 -2.70 1.56 -5.24
CA SER A 37 -1.81 2.66 -5.54
C SER A 37 -1.92 3.76 -4.48
N ALA A 38 -0.83 3.96 -3.76
CA ALA A 38 -0.64 4.98 -2.72
C ALA A 38 -1.36 4.72 -1.40
N LEU A 39 -0.55 4.31 -0.41
CA LEU A 39 -0.81 4.50 1.01
C LEU A 39 0.08 5.65 1.48
N ALA A 40 -0.52 6.81 1.73
CA ALA A 40 0.19 8.02 2.12
C ALA A 40 -0.07 8.36 3.58
N HIS A 41 0.97 8.49 4.39
CA HIS A 41 0.82 9.04 5.74
C HIS A 41 0.80 10.57 5.65
N HIS A 42 -0.40 11.16 5.73
CA HIS A 42 -0.68 12.56 5.42
C HIS A 42 0.27 13.55 6.12
N SER A 43 0.64 13.30 7.37
CA SER A 43 1.50 14.22 8.15
C SER A 43 2.99 14.11 7.78
N SER A 44 3.46 12.94 7.34
CA SER A 44 4.88 12.73 7.03
C SER A 44 5.24 12.89 5.57
N GLY A 45 4.27 12.81 4.66
CA GLY A 45 4.52 12.75 3.22
C GLY A 45 5.12 11.42 2.73
N TYR A 46 5.28 10.44 3.61
CA TYR A 46 5.65 9.08 3.23
C TYR A 46 4.56 8.47 2.36
N THR A 47 4.95 7.98 1.18
CA THR A 47 4.03 7.42 0.17
C THR A 47 4.66 6.19 -0.48
N PHE A 48 3.87 5.12 -0.63
CA PHE A 48 4.29 3.87 -1.26
C PHE A 48 3.12 3.18 -1.97
N SER A 49 3.40 2.26 -2.89
CA SER A 49 2.40 1.40 -3.54
C SER A 49 2.54 -0.05 -3.12
N LEU A 50 1.40 -0.77 -3.09
CA LEU A 50 1.37 -2.22 -3.00
C LEU A 50 0.64 -2.80 -4.22
N THR A 51 1.31 -3.66 -4.96
CA THR A 51 0.74 -4.26 -6.18
C THR A 51 0.75 -5.78 -6.05
N TRP A 52 -0.34 -6.44 -6.43
CA TRP A 52 -0.35 -7.89 -6.59
C TRP A 52 0.53 -8.29 -7.76
N THR A 53 1.40 -9.26 -7.55
CA THR A 53 2.27 -9.82 -8.58
C THR A 53 2.34 -11.33 -8.45
N THR A 54 2.85 -11.99 -9.49
CA THR A 54 3.04 -13.44 -9.49
C THR A 54 4.51 -13.71 -9.68
N ASN A 55 5.09 -14.53 -8.80
CA ASN A 55 6.48 -14.92 -8.93
C ASN A 55 6.65 -15.96 -10.07
N PRO A 56 7.90 -16.26 -10.50
CA PRO A 56 8.14 -17.23 -11.58
C PRO A 56 7.60 -18.64 -11.28
N GLY A 57 7.36 -18.97 -10.01
CA GLY A 57 6.76 -20.24 -9.56
C GLY A 57 5.23 -20.26 -9.62
N GLY A 58 4.58 -19.15 -9.99
CA GLY A 58 3.13 -19.04 -10.07
C GLY A 58 2.45 -18.66 -8.75
N GLU A 59 3.20 -18.35 -7.70
CA GLU A 59 2.64 -17.93 -6.41
C GLU A 59 2.37 -16.43 -6.39
N THR A 60 1.26 -16.04 -5.75
CA THR A 60 0.87 -14.65 -5.57
C THR A 60 1.71 -13.97 -4.49
N GLU A 61 2.25 -12.80 -4.82
CA GLU A 61 3.06 -11.94 -3.96
C GLU A 61 2.52 -10.50 -3.96
N LEU A 62 2.89 -9.75 -2.93
CA LEU A 62 2.72 -8.30 -2.87
C LEU A 62 4.07 -7.64 -3.16
N LEU A 63 4.07 -6.69 -4.09
CA LEU A 63 5.18 -5.83 -4.43
C LEU A 63 5.00 -4.48 -3.76
N TYR A 64 5.82 -4.21 -2.76
CA TYR A 64 6.03 -2.89 -2.19
C TYR A 64 6.96 -2.08 -3.08
N ARG A 65 6.60 -0.81 -3.35
CA ARG A 65 7.50 0.19 -3.93
C ARG A 65 7.39 1.50 -3.17
N VAL A 66 8.52 2.05 -2.76
CA VAL A 66 8.60 3.40 -2.21
C VAL A 66 8.37 4.42 -3.33
N ILE A 67 7.52 5.42 -3.07
CA ILE A 67 7.27 6.55 -3.99
C ILE A 67 7.95 7.81 -3.43
N SER A 68 7.81 8.05 -2.11
CA SER A 68 8.46 9.16 -1.41
C SER A 68 8.66 8.80 0.05
N MET A 69 9.83 9.11 0.59
CA MET A 69 10.14 8.92 2.01
C MET A 69 9.62 10.05 2.91
N GLY A 70 9.29 11.22 2.34
CA GLY A 70 8.86 12.38 3.11
C GLY A 70 9.80 12.69 4.28
N THR A 71 9.23 13.03 5.44
CA THR A 71 10.00 13.40 6.64
C THR A 71 10.62 12.21 7.38
N ILE A 72 10.22 10.96 7.05
CA ILE A 72 10.72 9.77 7.76
C ILE A 72 12.02 9.23 7.19
N GLU A 73 12.56 9.79 6.10
CA GLU A 73 13.76 9.29 5.41
C GLU A 73 14.94 9.01 6.36
N ARG A 74 15.16 9.89 7.35
CA ARG A 74 16.26 9.78 8.31
C ARG A 74 16.07 8.71 9.37
N ILE A 75 14.82 8.37 9.69
CA ILE A 75 14.46 7.41 10.75
C ILE A 75 14.00 6.07 10.17
N ALA A 76 13.72 6.02 8.88
CA ALA A 76 13.24 4.83 8.22
C ALA A 76 14.33 3.77 8.16
N PRO A 77 14.00 2.50 8.44
CA PRO A 77 14.91 1.39 8.26
C PRO A 77 15.22 1.17 6.77
N GLU A 78 16.38 0.58 6.47
CA GLU A 78 16.86 0.40 5.09
C GLU A 78 15.86 -0.34 4.19
N TRP A 79 15.13 -1.32 4.72
CA TRP A 79 14.12 -2.04 3.94
C TRP A 79 13.00 -1.11 3.42
N MET A 80 12.64 -0.03 4.12
CA MET A 80 11.64 0.94 3.61
C MET A 80 12.19 1.83 2.50
N LYS A 81 13.52 1.90 2.36
CA LYS A 81 14.19 2.72 1.34
C LYS A 81 14.51 1.92 0.09
N GLU A 82 14.47 0.59 0.17
CA GLU A 82 14.62 -0.27 -1.00
C GLU A 82 13.54 0.06 -2.04
N GLU A 83 13.96 0.23 -3.29
CA GLU A 83 13.09 0.63 -4.39
C GLU A 83 11.88 -0.32 -4.55
N ALA A 84 12.12 -1.62 -4.32
CA ALA A 84 11.12 -2.66 -4.45
C ALA A 84 11.36 -3.84 -3.51
N ILE A 85 10.32 -4.26 -2.78
CA ILE A 85 10.33 -5.50 -1.97
C ILE A 85 9.15 -6.37 -2.35
N ARG A 86 9.39 -7.67 -2.53
CA ARG A 86 8.32 -8.67 -2.70
C ARG A 86 8.15 -9.48 -1.43
N PHE A 87 6.90 -9.75 -1.07
CA PHE A 87 6.59 -10.60 0.08
C PHE A 87 5.25 -11.33 -0.10
N SER A 88 5.10 -12.45 0.60
CA SER A 88 3.84 -13.21 0.60
C SER A 88 2.69 -12.38 1.22
N PRO A 89 1.46 -12.46 0.71
CA PRO A 89 0.28 -11.82 1.31
C PRO A 89 0.08 -12.20 2.79
N ASN A 90 0.54 -13.38 3.20
CA ASN A 90 0.50 -13.83 4.60
C ASN A 90 1.36 -12.97 5.55
N MET A 91 2.28 -12.16 5.02
CA MET A 91 3.14 -11.23 5.78
C MET A 91 2.57 -9.81 5.85
N CYS A 92 1.39 -9.57 5.27
CA CYS A 92 0.79 -8.24 5.16
C CYS A 92 0.54 -7.58 6.53
N ASN A 93 0.09 -8.35 7.53
CA ASN A 93 -0.04 -7.88 8.90
C ASN A 93 1.29 -7.38 9.49
N ILE A 94 2.38 -8.14 9.28
CA ILE A 94 3.71 -7.79 9.77
C ILE A 94 4.24 -6.56 9.03
N PHE A 95 4.00 -6.45 7.73
CA PHE A 95 4.36 -5.28 6.94
C PHE A 95 3.71 -4.01 7.51
N PHE A 96 2.39 -4.00 7.71
CA PHE A 96 1.67 -2.85 8.25
C PHE A 96 2.05 -2.52 9.69
N GLU A 97 2.32 -3.53 10.51
CA GLU A 97 2.85 -3.33 11.86
C GLU A 97 4.22 -2.63 11.82
N ARG A 98 5.12 -3.04 10.92
CA ARG A 98 6.44 -2.40 10.78
C ARG A 98 6.33 -0.96 10.28
N VAL A 99 5.48 -0.69 9.30
CA VAL A 99 5.22 0.67 8.80
C VAL A 99 4.68 1.56 9.92
N SER A 100 3.65 1.10 10.65
CA SER A 100 3.03 1.89 11.72
C SER A 100 4.00 2.24 12.84
N ARG A 101 4.98 1.38 13.17
CA ARG A 101 6.03 1.67 14.17
C ARG A 101 6.92 2.86 13.78
N VAL A 102 7.11 3.11 12.49
CA VAL A 102 7.93 4.23 11.99
C VAL A 102 7.11 5.53 11.90
N LEU A 103 5.80 5.41 11.69
CA LEU A 103 4.90 6.55 11.48
C LEU A 103 4.30 7.14 12.78
N LYS A 104 4.58 6.53 13.94
CA LYS A 104 4.15 7.01 15.25
C LYS A 104 4.69 8.39 15.60
#